data_AF-A0A8S0G3M2-F1
#
_entry.id   AF-A0A8S0G3M2-F1
#
_cell.length_a   1.000
_cell.length_b   1.000
_cell.length_c   1.000
_cell.angle_alpha   90.00
_cell.angle_beta   90.00
_cell.angle_gamma   90.00
#
_symmetry.space_group_name_H-M   'P 1'
#
loop_
_entity.id
_entity.type
_entity.pdbx_description
1 polymer ?
#
loop_
_entity_poly.entity_id
_entity_poly.type
_entity_poly.pdbx_seq_one_letter_code
_entity_poly.pdbx_strand_id
1 'polypeptide(L)' 'MRGIFAVPRDGLCDKDSHLYESDYLLGVHDLYRVGALRYKREDAGEFLDNRIDVAAPPFTEIASLERVSRAIEEDPDNKE' A
#
# COMPACT_ATOMS: atom_id res chain seq x y z
N MET A 1 14.67 -20.27 14.03
CA MET A 1 13.64 -19.21 13.84
C MET A 1 14.28 -18.16 12.94
N ARG A 2 13.92 -18.12 11.65
CA ARG A 2 14.53 -17.19 10.69
C ARG A 2 13.84 -15.82 10.85
N GLY A 3 14.64 -14.80 11.13
CA GLY A 3 14.20 -13.44 11.40
C GLY A 3 13.56 -12.79 10.18
N ILE A 4 12.64 -11.87 10.44
CA ILE A 4 11.99 -11.03 9.43
C ILE A 4 13.02 -10.01 8.95
N PHE A 5 13.33 -10.00 7.65
CA PHE A 5 14.27 -9.06 7.07
C PHE A 5 13.52 -7.80 6.60
N ALA A 6 13.67 -6.71 7.35
CA ALA A 6 13.41 -5.36 6.84
C ALA A 6 14.63 -4.93 6.03
N VAL A 7 14.43 -4.46 4.80
CA VAL A 7 15.53 -3.84 4.02
C VAL A 7 15.34 -2.32 4.06
N PRO A 8 15.89 -1.62 5.07
CA PRO A 8 15.96 -0.17 5.02
C PRO A 8 16.93 0.26 3.91
N ARG A 9 16.61 1.35 3.22
CA ARG A 9 17.60 2.06 2.38
C ARG A 9 18.62 2.71 3.31
N ASP A 10 19.90 2.43 3.09
CA ASP A 10 20.98 3.03 3.87
C ASP A 10 20.87 4.58 3.89
N GLY A 11 20.69 5.14 5.10
CA GLY A 11 21.20 6.47 5.44
C GLY A 11 20.25 7.63 5.74
N LEU A 12 18.94 7.45 6.00
CA LEU A 12 18.03 8.61 6.22
C LEU A 12 17.11 8.57 7.44
N CYS A 13 17.02 7.46 8.18
CA CYS A 13 16.20 7.40 9.40
C CYS A 13 17.07 7.55 10.65
N ASP A 14 16.76 8.56 11.47
CA ASP A 14 17.36 8.72 12.79
C ASP A 14 17.09 7.47 13.64
N LYS A 15 18.03 7.09 14.49
CA LYS A 15 17.96 5.84 15.26
C LYS A 15 16.75 5.80 16.22
N ASP A 16 16.21 6.98 16.52
CA ASP A 16 15.04 7.22 17.38
C ASP A 16 13.77 7.58 16.58
N SER A 17 13.78 7.43 15.25
CA SER A 17 12.57 7.62 14.44
C SER A 17 11.54 6.53 14.78
N HIS A 18 10.45 6.94 15.44
CA HIS A 18 9.29 6.09 15.63
C HIS A 18 8.59 5.89 14.29
N LEU A 19 8.65 4.66 13.80
CA LEU A 19 7.88 4.22 12.64
C LEU A 19 6.48 3.83 13.08
N TYR A 20 5.49 4.35 12.37
CA TYR A 20 4.07 4.08 12.55
C TYR A 20 3.62 2.94 11.62
N GLU A 21 2.42 2.43 11.86
CA GLU A 21 1.82 1.37 11.03
C GLU A 21 1.78 1.75 9.54
N SER A 22 1.57 3.05 9.24
CA SER A 22 1.59 3.59 7.87
C SER A 22 2.92 3.41 7.14
N ASP A 23 4.03 3.26 7.88
CA ASP A 23 5.37 3.13 7.31
C ASP A 23 5.68 1.70 6.85
N TYR A 24 4.83 0.71 7.16
CA TYR A 24 5.13 -0.71 6.96
C TYR A 24 4.31 -1.43 5.89
N LEU A 25 3.37 -0.74 5.22
CA LEU A 25 2.49 -1.28 4.16
C LEU A 25 1.94 -2.69 4.41
N LEU A 26 1.73 -3.06 5.67
CA LEU A 26 1.12 -4.33 6.03
C LEU A 26 -0.38 -4.24 5.71
N GLY A 27 -0.93 -5.25 5.03
CA GLY A 27 -2.32 -5.26 4.60
C GLY A 27 -2.67 -4.38 3.39
N VAL A 28 -1.73 -3.59 2.86
CA VAL A 28 -1.97 -2.71 1.71
C VAL A 28 -1.04 -3.05 0.55
N HIS A 29 -1.62 -3.60 -0.52
CA HIS A 29 -0.87 -3.88 -1.74
C HIS A 29 -0.86 -2.65 -2.65
N ASP A 30 0.12 -1.76 -2.47
CA ASP A 30 0.27 -0.55 -3.28
C ASP A 30 1.58 -0.61 -4.08
N LEU A 31 1.49 -0.64 -5.42
CA LEU A 31 2.64 -0.67 -6.33
C LEU A 31 3.29 0.72 -6.53
N TYR A 32 2.51 1.79 -6.33
CA TYR A 32 2.90 3.15 -6.72
C TYR A 32 3.26 4.03 -5.52
N ARG A 33 3.00 3.55 -4.30
CA ARG A 33 3.37 4.25 -3.07
C ARG A 33 4.87 4.19 -2.81
N VAL A 34 5.46 5.37 -2.80
CA VAL A 34 6.85 5.61 -2.43
C VAL A 34 6.91 5.98 -0.94
N GLY A 35 8.00 5.63 -0.26
CA GLY A 35 8.29 6.15 1.09
C GLY A 35 7.87 5.24 2.25
N ALA A 36 7.55 3.97 1.99
CA ALA A 36 7.26 2.99 3.04
C ALA A 36 8.10 1.71 2.86
N LEU A 37 8.30 0.99 3.96
CA LEU A 37 9.09 -0.24 4.02
C LEU A 37 8.23 -1.46 3.71
N ARG A 38 8.78 -2.39 2.93
CA ARG A 38 8.16 -3.69 2.64
C ARG A 38 8.98 -4.82 3.26
N TYR A 39 8.27 -5.82 3.78
CA TYR A 39 8.87 -6.98 4.43
C TYR A 39 8.83 -8.22 3.54
N LYS A 40 9.84 -9.08 3.68
CA LYS A 40 9.87 -10.43 3.11
C LYS A 40 10.39 -11.41 4.14
N ARG A 41 9.95 -12.67 4.07
CA ARG A 41 10.41 -13.73 4.98
C ARG A 41 11.77 -14.29 4.57
N GLU A 42 12.06 -14.27 3.27
CA GLU A 42 13.28 -14.81 2.69
C GLU A 42 13.85 -13.78 1.72
N ASP A 43 15.17 -13.71 1.58
CA ASP A 43 15.82 -12.71 0.74
C ASP A 43 15.44 -12.82 -0.75
N ALA A 44 15.18 -14.03 -1.23
CA ALA A 44 14.73 -14.30 -2.59
C ALA A 44 13.20 -14.54 -2.67
N GLY A 45 12.47 -14.34 -1.57
CA GLY A 45 11.04 -14.57 -1.51
C GLY A 45 10.21 -13.33 -1.86
N GLU A 46 8.92 -13.57 -2.11
CA GLU A 46 7.93 -12.53 -2.30
C GLU A 46 7.78 -11.64 -1.05
N PHE A 47 7.36 -10.39 -1.26
CA PHE A 47 6.98 -9.51 -0.16
C PHE A 47 5.72 -10.05 0.55
N LEU A 48 5.60 -9.74 1.83
CA LEU A 48 4.36 -9.94 2.57
C LEU A 48 3.25 -9.06 1.93
N ASP A 49 2.02 -9.58 1.90
CA ASP A 49 0.85 -8.93 1.29
C ASP A 49 1.04 -8.51 -0.19
N ASN A 50 1.77 -9.31 -0.98
CA ASN A 50 1.94 -9.12 -2.42
C ASN A 50 0.69 -9.55 -3.25
N ARG A 51 -0.50 -9.13 -2.84
CA ARG A 51 -1.80 -9.54 -3.42
C ARG A 51 -2.29 -8.55 -4.47
N ILE A 52 -2.03 -8.86 -5.74
CA ILE A 52 -2.34 -7.99 -6.90
C ILE A 52 -3.85 -7.79 -7.09
N ASP A 53 -4.66 -8.77 -6.72
CA ASP A 53 -6.13 -8.76 -6.83
C ASP A 53 -6.78 -7.70 -5.94
N VAL A 54 -6.14 -7.33 -4.84
CA VAL A 54 -6.60 -6.28 -3.91
C VAL A 54 -5.66 -5.07 -3.93
N ALA A 55 -4.99 -4.84 -5.06
CA ALA A 55 -4.12 -3.69 -5.23
C ALA A 55 -4.87 -2.38 -5.02
N ALA A 56 -4.26 -1.44 -4.30
CA ALA A 56 -4.71 -0.06 -4.34
C ALA A 56 -4.64 0.43 -5.80
N PRO A 57 -5.69 1.10 -6.30
CA PRO A 57 -5.69 1.61 -7.66
C PRO A 57 -4.59 2.67 -7.83
N PRO A 58 -4.05 2.84 -9.06
CA PRO A 58 -3.06 3.87 -9.32
C PRO A 58 -3.59 5.26 -8.98
N PHE A 59 -2.74 6.16 -8.47
CA PHE A 59 -3.12 7.55 -8.19
C PHE A 59 -3.69 8.27 -9.42
N THR A 60 -3.27 7.88 -10.63
CA THR A 60 -3.79 8.43 -11.90
C THR A 60 -5.27 8.13 -12.09
N GLU A 61 -5.78 7.05 -11.49
CA GLU A 61 -7.17 6.62 -11.63
C GLU A 61 -8.11 7.31 -10.63
N ILE A 62 -7.61 8.10 -9.68
CA ILE A 62 -8.45 8.76 -8.67
C ILE A 62 -9.50 9.66 -9.33
N ALA A 63 -9.15 10.42 -10.36
CA ALA A 63 -10.10 11.27 -11.06
C ALA A 63 -11.18 10.46 -11.81
N SER A 64 -10.82 9.26 -12.29
CA SER A 64 -11.77 8.33 -12.91
C SER A 64 -12.72 7.76 -11.86
N LEU A 65 -12.18 7.30 -10.72
CA LEU A 65 -12.94 6.78 -9.59
C LEU A 65 -13.88 7.83 -8.99
N GLU A 66 -13.44 9.08 -8.86
CA GLU A 66 -14.30 10.19 -8.40
C GLU A 66 -15.50 10.39 -9.33
N ARG A 67 -15.27 10.38 -10.66
CA ARG A 67 -16.36 10.51 -11.64
C ARG A 67 -17.34 9.35 -11.56
N VAL A 68 -16.82 8.11 -11.44
CA VAL A 68 -17.66 6.92 -11.30
C VAL A 68 -18.46 6.96 -10.00
N SER A 69 -17.84 7.31 -8.87
CA SER A 69 -18.52 7.47 -7.58
C SER A 69 -19.66 8.49 -7.69
N ARG A 70 -19.37 9.66 -8.26
CA ARG A 70 -20.37 10.72 -8.43
C ARG A 70 -21.53 10.29 -9.32
N ALA A 71 -21.24 9.60 -10.42
CA ALA A 71 -22.28 9.08 -11.30
C ALA A 71 -23.19 8.06 -10.60
N ILE A 72 -22.63 7.22 -9.71
CA ILE A 72 -23.39 6.28 -8.88
C ILE A 72 -24.24 7.04 -7.85
N GLU A 73 -23.68 8.04 -7.18
CA GLU A 73 -24.40 8.85 -6.19
C GLU A 73 -25.57 9.65 -6.79
N GLU A 74 -25.40 10.12 -8.03
CA GLU A 74 -26.42 10.88 -8.76
C GLU A 74 -27.44 9.98 -9.47
N ASP A 75 -27.21 8.67 -9.52
CA ASP A 75 -28.12 7.71 -10.16
C ASP A 75 -29.46 7.67 -9.39
N PRO A 76 -30.60 8.03 -10.02
CA PRO A 76 -31.90 8.02 -9.38
C PRO A 76 -32.35 6.62 -8.94
N ASP A 77 -31.79 5.56 -9.52
CA ASP A 77 -32.07 4.17 -9.17
C ASP A 77 -31.18 3.66 -8.02
N ASN A 78 -30.12 4.41 -7.64
CA ASN A 78 -29.24 4.10 -6.51
C ASN A 78 -29.83 4.58 -5.16
N LYS A 79 -31.13 4.34 -4.96
CA LYS A 79 -31.85 4.57 -3.71
C LYS A 79 -31.72 3.31 -2.85
N GLU A 80 -30.67 3.25 -2.02
CA GLU A 80 -30.34 2.19 -1.04
C GLU A 80 -29.46 1.03 -1.53
#